data_AF-A0A7Y2PNN0-F1
#
_entry.id   AF-A0A7Y2PNN0-F1
#
_cell.length_a   1.000
_cell.length_b   1.000
_cell.length_c   1.000
_cell.angle_alpha   90.00
_cell.angle_beta   90.00
_cell.angle_gamma   90.00
#
_symmetry.space_group_name_H-M   'P 1'
#
loop_
_entity.id
_entity.type
_entity.pdbx_description
1 polymer ?
#
loop_
_entity_poly.entity_id
_entity_poly.type
_entity_poly.pdbx_seq_one_letter_code
_entity_poly.pdbx_strand_id
1 'polypeptide(L)' 'MKIMSLVGARPQFIKEAVLQEHFIKNDIQEVLVHSGQHYDYDMSDVFFKVLGMRKPDYNLNVGSGSYRKYLVPQ' A
#
# COMPACT_ATOMS: atom_id res chain seq x y z
N MET A 1 -21.28 -1.78 4.01
CA MET A 1 -20.45 -0.57 3.78
C MET A 1 -19.20 -1.00 3.02
N LYS A 2 -18.73 -0.20 2.07
CA LYS A 2 -17.54 -0.56 1.27
C LYS A 2 -16.43 0.46 1.52
N ILE A 3 -15.24 -0.02 1.89
CA ILE A 3 -14.06 0.80 2.20
C ILE A 3 -13.02 0.61 1.10
N MET A 4 -12.28 1.67 0.78
CA MET A 4 -11.10 1.60 -0.08
C MET A 4 -9.86 1.99 0.72
N SER A 5 -8.88 1.09 0.80
CA SER A 5 -7.57 1.33 1.40
C SER A 5 -6.56 1.64 0.29
N LEU A 6 -5.91 2.80 0.35
CA LEU A 6 -4.83 3.18 -0.57
C LEU A 6 -3.49 3.14 0.16
N VAL A 7 -2.60 2.25 -0.27
CA VAL A 7 -1.27 2.04 0.32
C VAL A 7 -0.17 2.23 -0.71
N GLY A 8 1.04 2.54 -0.25
CA GLY A 8 2.22 2.56 -1.11
C GLY A 8 3.53 2.83 -0.41
N ALA A 9 3.56 3.13 0.89
CA ALA A 9 4.78 3.23 1.68
C ALA A 9 4.90 2.11 2.71
N ARG A 10 6.13 1.67 3.04
CA ARG A 10 6.39 0.55 3.97
C ARG A 10 5.58 0.59 5.28
N PRO A 11 5.50 1.71 6.02
CA PRO A 11 4.73 1.77 7.27
C PRO A 11 3.22 1.58 7.08
N GLN A 12 2.70 1.81 5.87
CA GLN A 12 1.28 1.66 5.58
C GLN A 12 0.89 0.18 5.49
N PHE A 13 1.74 -0.68 4.90
CA PHE A 13 1.46 -2.13 4.85
C PHE A 13 1.36 -2.75 6.25
N ILE A 14 2.24 -2.35 7.17
CA ILE A 14 2.22 -2.85 8.56
C ILE A 14 0.88 -2.51 9.23
N LYS A 15 0.39 -1.28 9.02
CA LYS A 15 -0.91 -0.84 9.56
C LYS A 15 -2.08 -1.52 8.86
N GLU A 16 -1.99 -1.66 7.55
CA GLU A 16 -3.04 -2.27 6.72
C GLU A 16 -3.25 -3.74 7.06
N ALA A 17 -2.18 -4.48 7.39
CA ALA A 17 -2.29 -5.88 7.84
C ALA A 17 -3.23 -6.03 9.04
N VAL A 18 -3.12 -5.13 10.02
CA VAL A 18 -3.98 -5.13 11.21
C VAL A 18 -5.42 -4.75 10.86
N LEU A 19 -5.61 -3.78 9.95
CA LEU A 19 -6.94 -3.38 9.49
C LEU A 19 -7.65 -4.49 8.71
N GLN A 20 -6.93 -5.17 7.81
CA GLN A 20 -7.48 -6.30 7.05
C GLN A 20 -8.00 -7.41 7.96
N GLU A 21 -7.24 -7.77 9.00
CA GLU A 21 -7.68 -8.77 9.97
C GLU A 21 -8.99 -8.35 10.64
N HIS A 22 -9.10 -7.06 11.01
CA HIS A 22 -10.33 -6.51 11.58
C HIS A 22 -11.49 -6.50 10.56
N PHE A 23 -11.24 -6.14 9.31
CA PHE A 23 -12.27 -6.11 8.27
C PHE A 23 -12.82 -7.50 7.99
N ILE A 24 -11.96 -8.52 7.90
CA ILE A 24 -12.38 -9.92 7.73
C ILE A 24 -13.26 -10.37 8.90
N LYS A 25 -12.85 -10.07 10.14
CA LYS A 25 -13.61 -10.45 11.35
C LYS A 25 -15.00 -9.80 11.44
N ASN A 26 -15.20 -8.65 10.81
CA ASN A 26 -16.43 -7.88 10.89
C ASN A 26 -17.22 -7.85 9.57
N ASP A 27 -16.87 -8.72 8.60
CA ASP A 27 -17.50 -8.80 7.28
C ASP A 27 -17.56 -7.44 6.54
N ILE A 28 -16.47 -6.67 6.65
CA ILE A 28 -16.33 -5.38 5.98
C ILE A 28 -15.70 -5.59 4.61
N GLN A 29 -16.40 -5.18 3.56
CA GLN A 29 -15.87 -5.24 2.20
C GLN A 29 -14.83 -4.14 1.99
N GLU A 30 -13.58 -4.56 1.76
CA GLU A 30 -12.44 -3.70 1.48
C GLU A 30 -12.00 -3.83 0.01
N VAL A 31 -11.65 -2.71 -0.63
CA VAL A 31 -10.89 -2.66 -1.88
C VAL A 31 -9.50 -2.11 -1.58
N LEU A 32 -8.47 -2.93 -1.76
CA LEU A 32 -7.08 -2.57 -1.50
C LEU A 32 -6.43 -2.10 -2.80
N VAL A 33 -5.91 -0.87 -2.78
CA VAL A 33 -5.24 -0.23 -3.90
C VAL A 33 -3.79 0.06 -3.52
N HIS A 34 -2.85 -0.40 -4.34
CA HIS A 34 -1.45 -0.06 -4.23
C HIS A 34 -1.11 1.10 -5.19
N SER A 35 -0.46 2.16 -4.71
CA SER A 35 -0.16 3.34 -5.55
C SER A 35 0.97 3.10 -6.56
N GLY A 36 1.90 2.20 -6.28
CA GLY A 36 3.05 1.94 -7.14
C GLY A 36 4.20 2.95 -6.99
N GLN A 37 4.23 3.73 -5.90
CA GLN A 37 5.21 4.81 -5.67
C GLN A 37 6.57 4.37 -5.08
N HIS A 38 6.75 3.10 -4.71
CA HIS A 38 7.98 2.58 -4.10
C HIS A 38 8.79 1.72 -5.08
N TYR A 39 10.11 1.94 -5.09
CA TYR A 39 11.09 1.41 -6.08
C TYR A 39 11.35 -0.10 -6.00
N ASP A 40 11.11 -0.73 -4.86
CA ASP A 40 11.34 -2.18 -4.70
C ASP A 40 10.01 -2.92 -4.72
N TYR A 41 9.51 -3.19 -5.92
CA TYR A 41 8.38 -4.09 -6.16
C TYR A 41 8.61 -5.45 -5.48
N ASP A 42 9.86 -5.91 -5.50
CA ASP A 42 10.32 -7.13 -4.82
C ASP A 42 10.16 -7.05 -3.29
N MET A 43 10.34 -5.88 -2.68
CA MET A 43 10.10 -5.73 -1.24
C MET A 43 8.62 -5.74 -0.89
N SER A 44 7.74 -5.13 -1.70
CA SER A 44 6.29 -5.11 -1.39
C SER A 44 5.71 -6.52 -1.35
N ASP A 45 6.10 -7.39 -2.29
CA ASP A 45 5.65 -8.78 -2.33
C ASP A 45 6.09 -9.58 -1.11
N VAL A 46 7.30 -9.31 -0.60
CA VAL A 46 7.78 -9.88 0.67
C VAL A 46 6.89 -9.45 1.83
N PHE A 47 6.49 -8.18 1.91
CA PHE A 47 5.60 -7.72 2.99
C PHE A 47 4.23 -8.38 2.93
N PHE A 48 3.62 -8.50 1.75
CA PHE A 48 2.33 -9.19 1.64
C PHE A 48 2.41 -10.63 2.14
N LYS A 49 3.49 -11.35 1.78
CA LYS A 49 3.72 -12.72 2.22
C LYS A 49 4.00 -12.82 3.72
N VAL A 50 4.91 -11.99 4.25
CA VAL A 50 5.35 -12.04 5.65
C VAL A 50 4.23 -11.61 6.61
N LEU A 51 3.44 -10.61 6.23
CA LEU A 51 2.34 -10.10 7.04
C LEU A 51 1.03 -10.88 6.83
N GLY A 52 1.02 -11.89 5.95
CA GLY A 52 -0.19 -12.66 5.63
C GLY A 52 -1.31 -11.83 4.99
N MET A 53 -0.95 -10.70 4.36
CA MET A 53 -1.90 -9.82 3.71
C MET A 53 -2.34 -10.39 2.36
N ARG A 54 -3.57 -10.09 1.96
CA ARG A 54 -4.01 -10.35 0.59
C ARG A 54 -3.30 -9.42 -0.40
N LYS A 55 -3.20 -9.85 -1.66
CA LYS A 55 -2.71 -9.00 -2.74
C LYS A 55 -3.68 -7.83 -3.00
N PRO A 56 -3.17 -6.66 -3.43
CA PRO A 56 -4.02 -5.52 -3.80
C PRO A 56 -4.93 -5.88 -4.98
N ASP A 57 -6.15 -5.36 -4.95
CA ASP A 57 -7.12 -5.48 -6.04
C ASP A 57 -6.69 -4.66 -7.26
N TYR A 58 -6.01 -3.54 -7.02
CA TYR A 58 -5.49 -2.65 -8.05
C TYR A 58 -4.07 -2.18 -7.71
N ASN A 59 -3.21 -2.09 -8.72
CA ASN A 59 -1.95 -1.36 -8.63
C ASN A 59 -1.96 -0.21 -9.65
N LEU A 60 -1.86 1.02 -9.16
CA LEU A 60 -1.95 2.23 -9.98
C LEU A 60 -0.68 2.52 -10.79
N ASN A 61 0.44 1.88 -10.43
CA ASN A 61 1.72 2.04 -11.12
C ASN A 61 2.12 3.51 -11.36
N VAL A 62 1.81 4.40 -10.40
CA VAL A 62 2.06 5.86 -10.51
C VAL A 62 3.57 6.17 -10.64
N GLY A 63 4.42 5.20 -10.27
CA GLY A 63 5.86 5.33 -10.28
C GLY A 63 6.35 6.30 -9.20
N SER A 64 7.64 6.25 -8.89
CA SER A 64 8.29 7.30 -8.14
C SER A 64 8.62 8.43 -9.12
N GLY A 65 7.75 9.42 -9.27
CA GLY A 65 8.16 10.68 -9.90
C GLY A 65 9.46 11.16 -9.25
N SER A 66 10.38 11.73 -10.02
CA SER A 66 11.67 12.23 -9.55
C SER A 66 11.48 13.29 -8.45
N TYR A 67 11.36 12.85 -7.19
CA TYR A 67 11.21 13.72 -6.03
C TYR A 67 12.59 14.30 -5.67
N ARG A 68 13.13 15.15 -6.56
CA ARG A 68 14.33 15.95 -6.31
C ARG A 68 14.45 17.13 -7.28
N LYS A 69 13.63 18.15 -7.09
CA LYS A 69 13.95 19.53 -7.47
C LYS A 69 13.10 20.44 -6.59
N TYR A 70 13.61 21.62 -6.21
CA TYR A 70 12.98 22.63 -5.35
C TYR A 70 13.29 22.57 -3.85
N LEU A 71 14.58 22.44 -3.51
CA LEU A 71 15.24 23.16 -2.40
C LEU A 71 16.65 23.46 -2.99
N VAL A 72 17.12 24.67 -3.28
CA VAL A 72 17.15 25.96 -2.57
C VAL A 72 17.46 27.06 -3.64
N PRO A 73 16.83 28.25 -3.65
CA PRO A 73 17.35 29.42 -4.39
C PRO A 73 18.57 29.99 -3.65
N GLN A 74 19.64 30.26 -4.39
CA GLN A 74 20.88 30.87 -3.89
C GLN A 74 20.66 32.20 -3.16
#